data_AF-A0A9E2Q1Y1-F1
#
_entry.id   AF-A0A9E2Q1Y1-F1
#
_cell.length_a   1.000
_cell.length_b   1.000
_cell.length_c   1.000
_cell.angle_alpha   90.00
_cell.angle_beta   90.00
_cell.angle_gamma   90.00
#
_symmetry.space_group_name_H-M   'P 1'
#
loop_
_entity.id
_entity.type
_entity.pdbx_description
1 polymer ?
#
loop_
_entity_poly.entity_id
_entity_poly.type
_entity_poly.pdbx_seq_one_letter_code
_entity_poly.pdbx_strand_id
1 'polypeptide(L)'
;EDCFGETRKLYYLRNKDGKEVDFCITTDDNPSLMVEVKWKDGNLNPNFEIFKKFFPQIKMIQVTKELKREKTFPNSAEIRIAHNWLSELSLP
;
A
#
# COMPACT_ATOMS: atom_id res chain seq x y z
N GLU A 1 13.06 -12.32 9.19
CA GLU A 1 12.68 -13.73 9.07
C GLU A 1 11.52 -13.93 10.02
N ASP A 2 10.34 -14.24 9.49
CA ASP A 2 9.18 -14.57 10.32
C ASP A 2 9.28 -16.03 10.83
N CYS A 3 8.27 -16.47 11.59
CA CYS A 3 8.25 -17.83 12.14
C CYS A 3 8.20 -18.95 11.07
N PHE A 4 8.01 -18.61 9.80
CA PHE A 4 7.96 -19.53 8.67
C PHE A 4 9.22 -19.46 7.78
N GLY A 5 10.21 -18.62 8.13
CA GLY A 5 11.42 -18.44 7.35
C GLY A 5 11.28 -17.43 6.20
N GLU A 6 10.14 -16.74 6.07
CA GLU A 6 9.95 -15.74 5.02
C GLU A 6 10.65 -14.44 5.41
N THR A 7 11.43 -13.88 4.48
CA THR A 7 12.08 -12.59 4.69
C THR A 7 11.20 -11.47 4.14
N ARG A 8 10.47 -10.84 5.05
CA ARG A 8 9.71 -9.62 4.79
C ARG A 8 10.50 -8.39 5.24
N LYS A 9 10.49 -7.33 4.43
CA LYS A 9 11.10 -6.04 4.77
C LYS A 9 10.10 -4.92 4.54
N LEU A 10 10.20 -3.88 5.37
CA LEU A 10 9.35 -2.70 5.32
C LEU A 10 10.19 -1.48 4.95
N TYR A 11 9.80 -0.81 3.88
CA TYR A 11 10.43 0.40 3.37
C TYR A 11 9.41 1.54 3.29
N TYR A 12 9.88 2.76 3.06
CA TYR A 12 9.08 3.84 2.49
C TYR A 12 9.55 4.10 1.06
N LEU A 13 8.70 4.67 0.21
CA LEU A 13 9.08 5.06 -1.15
C LEU A 13 9.15 6.57 -1.26
N ARG A 14 10.26 7.07 -1.82
CA ARG A 14 10.44 8.48 -2.15
C ARG A 14 11.26 8.63 -3.42
N ASN A 15 10.80 9.46 -4.35
CA ASN A 15 11.59 9.81 -5.53
C ASN A 15 12.29 11.18 -5.36
N LYS A 16 13.14 11.56 -6.32
CA LYS A 16 13.90 12.83 -6.29
C LYS A 16 12.99 14.07 -6.38
N ASP A 17 11.79 13.93 -6.92
CA ASP A 17 10.78 14.99 -7.03
C ASP A 17 9.92 15.13 -5.77
N GLY A 18 10.24 14.40 -4.69
CA GLY A 18 9.53 14.45 -3.42
C GLY A 18 8.16 13.75 -3.43
N LYS A 19 7.89 12.88 -4.41
CA LYS A 19 6.70 12.01 -4.40
C LYS A 19 6.96 10.84 -3.48
N GLU A 20 5.96 10.52 -2.66
CA GLU A 20 6.09 9.56 -1.56
C GLU A 20 4.89 8.62 -1.46
N VAL A 21 5.16 7.42 -0.95
CA VAL A 21 4.17 6.48 -0.41
C VAL A 21 4.72 5.96 0.91
N ASP A 22 3.89 5.97 1.96
CA ASP A 22 4.32 5.74 3.35
C ASP A 22 5.05 4.41 3.54
N PHE A 23 4.50 3.32 2.97
CA PHE A 23 5.07 1.99 3.13
C PHE A 23 5.12 1.18 1.82
N CYS A 24 6.17 0.38 1.71
CA CYS A 24 6.33 -0.68 0.72
C CYS A 24 6.86 -1.93 1.42
N ILE A 25 6.10 -3.02 1.33
CA ILE A 25 6.47 -4.32 1.87
C ILE A 25 7.07 -5.15 0.73
N THR A 26 8.19 -5.80 1.02
CA THR A 26 8.82 -6.76 0.11
C THR A 26 8.77 -8.16 0.70
N THR A 27 8.58 -9.16 -0.16
CA THR A 27 8.74 -10.59 0.15
C THR A 27 9.87 -11.12 -0.74
N ASP A 28 10.91 -11.71 -0.15
CA ASP A 28 12.12 -12.17 -0.87
C ASP A 28 12.72 -11.08 -1.78
N ASP A 29 12.84 -9.87 -1.23
CA ASP A 29 13.32 -8.65 -1.91
C ASP A 29 12.48 -8.18 -3.11
N ASN A 30 11.33 -8.80 -3.36
CA ASN A 30 10.36 -8.36 -4.37
C ASN A 30 9.25 -7.50 -3.74
N PRO A 31 9.03 -6.26 -4.20
CA PRO A 31 7.93 -5.41 -3.75
C PRO A 31 6.55 -6.04 -4.00
N SER A 32 5.81 -6.31 -2.92
CA SER A 32 4.54 -7.04 -2.95
C SER A 32 3.32 -6.18 -2.59
N LEU A 33 3.51 -5.14 -1.77
CA LEU A 33 2.42 -4.27 -1.32
C LEU A 33 2.89 -2.84 -1.03
N MET A 34 2.23 -1.85 -1.62
CA MET A 34 2.32 -0.44 -1.21
C MET A 34 1.14 -0.07 -0.32
N VAL A 35 1.41 0.63 0.77
CA VAL A 35 0.39 1.13 1.69
C VAL A 35 0.54 2.64 1.89
N GLU A 36 -0.55 3.36 1.69
CA GLU A 36 -0.68 4.79 2.03
C GLU A 36 -1.64 4.93 3.21
N VAL A 37 -1.28 5.74 4.21
CA VAL A 37 -2.08 5.94 5.42
C VAL A 37 -2.64 7.36 5.45
N LYS A 38 -3.95 7.50 5.62
CA LYS A 38 -4.63 8.79 5.71
C LYS A 38 -5.51 8.89 6.95
N TRP A 39 -5.55 10.06 7.56
CA TRP A 39 -6.60 10.37 8.53
C TRP A 39 -7.96 10.46 7.84
N LYS A 40 -8.03 11.24 6.75
CA LYS A 40 -9.25 11.53 6.00
C LYS A 40 -8.91 11.83 4.55
N ASP A 41 -9.23 10.91 3.66
CA ASP A 41 -9.30 11.12 2.20
C ASP A 41 -9.98 9.91 1.55
N GLY A 42 -10.96 10.17 0.68
CA GLY A 42 -11.67 9.15 -0.09
C GLY A 42 -11.24 9.06 -1.56
N ASN A 43 -10.21 9.83 -1.92
CA ASN A 43 -9.53 9.78 -3.21
C ASN A 43 -8.22 8.99 -3.06
N LEU A 44 -7.87 8.27 -4.13
CA LEU A 44 -6.66 7.45 -4.17
C LEU A 44 -5.44 8.38 -4.34
N ASN A 45 -4.37 8.16 -3.56
CA ASN A 45 -3.13 8.91 -3.75
C ASN A 45 -2.56 8.69 -5.18
N PRO A 46 -2.37 9.76 -5.98
CA PRO A 46 -1.85 9.63 -7.35
C PRO A 46 -0.41 9.11 -7.41
N ASN A 47 0.35 9.15 -6.31
CA ASN A 47 1.72 8.65 -6.26
C ASN A 47 1.80 7.13 -6.49
N PHE A 48 0.72 6.38 -6.25
CA PHE A 48 0.65 4.95 -6.60
C PHE A 48 0.97 4.70 -8.07
N GLU A 49 0.38 5.47 -8.98
CA GLU A 49 0.62 5.31 -10.43
C GLU A 49 2.05 5.70 -10.84
N ILE A 50 2.71 6.55 -10.06
CA ILE A 50 4.10 6.90 -10.29
C ILE A 50 4.98 5.70 -9.98
N PHE A 51 4.78 5.07 -8.81
CA PHE A 51 5.62 3.96 -8.37
C PHE A 51 5.27 2.62 -9.02
N LYS A 52 4.01 2.41 -9.43
CA LYS A 52 3.58 1.21 -10.18
C LYS A 52 4.35 0.99 -11.48
N LYS A 53 4.87 2.07 -12.09
CA LYS A 53 5.73 1.98 -13.29
C LYS A 53 7.02 1.20 -13.04
N PHE A 54 7.53 1.22 -11.81
CA PHE A 54 8.72 0.46 -11.41
C PHE A 54 8.37 -0.95 -10.92
N PHE A 55 7.14 -1.15 -10.42
CA PHE A 55 6.67 -2.42 -9.86
C PHE A 55 5.28 -2.78 -10.44
N PRO A 56 5.20 -3.29 -11.68
CA PRO A 56 3.93 -3.42 -12.40
C PRO A 56 2.88 -4.30 -11.73
N GLN A 57 3.32 -5.29 -10.95
CA GLN A 57 2.46 -6.29 -10.28
C GLN A 57 2.19 -5.97 -8.82
N ILE A 58 2.62 -4.82 -8.32
CA ILE A 58 2.49 -4.50 -6.89
C ILE A 58 1.04 -4.23 -6.52
N LYS A 59 0.61 -4.74 -5.37
CA LYS A 59 -0.68 -4.38 -4.78
C LYS A 59 -0.58 -2.97 -4.20
N MET A 60 -1.67 -2.21 -4.28
CA MET A 60 -1.70 -0.82 -3.84
C MET A 60 -2.94 -0.59 -3.00
N ILE A 61 -2.76 -0.17 -1.75
CA ILE A 61 -3.86 0.09 -0.83
C ILE A 61 -3.66 1.39 -0.07
N GLN A 62 -4.72 2.19 -0.01
CA GLN A 62 -4.81 3.31 0.91
C GLN A 62 -5.73 2.93 2.07
N VAL A 63 -5.24 3.07 3.29
CA VAL A 63 -6.02 2.89 4.50
C VAL A 63 -6.38 4.24 5.08
N THR A 64 -7.68 4.52 5.18
CA THR A 64 -8.20 5.81 5.66
C THR A 64 -9.01 5.59 6.93
N LYS A 65 -8.77 6.38 7.98
CA LYS A 65 -9.56 6.32 9.22
C LYS A 65 -11.00 6.83 9.01
N GLU A 66 -11.15 8.05 8.49
CA GLU A 66 -12.44 8.66 8.16
C GLU A 66 -12.79 8.44 6.67
N LEU A 67 -13.46 7.32 6.37
CA LEU A 67 -13.88 6.99 5.02
C LEU A 67 -15.39 6.69 4.97
N LYS A 68 -16.08 7.33 4.03
CA LYS A 68 -17.54 7.11 3.83
C LYS A 68 -17.86 5.76 3.22
N ARG A 69 -17.03 5.31 2.28
CA ARG A 69 -17.20 4.05 1.56
C ARG A 69 -15.87 3.55 1.02
N GLU A 70 -15.62 2.26 1.19
CA GLU A 70 -14.50 1.56 0.58
C GLU A 70 -14.68 1.48 -0.95
N LYS A 71 -13.57 1.39 -1.68
CA LYS A 71 -13.56 1.38 -3.15
C LYS A 71 -12.45 0.49 -3.67
N THR A 72 -12.74 -0.20 -4.77
CA THR A 72 -11.72 -0.81 -5.63
C THR A 72 -11.76 -0.09 -6.96
N PHE A 73 -10.60 0.28 -7.48
CA PHE A 73 -10.46 1.04 -8.72
C PHE A 73 -10.12 0.13 -9.90
N PRO A 74 -10.34 0.56 -11.16
CA PRO A 74 -10.03 -0.27 -12.33
C PRO A 74 -8.57 -0.71 -12.46
N ASN A 75 -7.64 0.03 -11.84
CA ASN A 75 -6.21 -0.29 -11.76
C ASN A 75 -5.86 -1.29 -10.62
N SER A 76 -6.88 -1.93 -10.03
CA SER A 76 -6.79 -2.83 -8.87
C SER A 76 -6.36 -2.17 -7.55
N ALA A 77 -6.23 -0.84 -7.50
CA ALA A 77 -5.96 -0.15 -6.26
C ALA A 77 -7.17 -0.16 -5.33
N GLU A 78 -6.92 -0.14 -4.04
CA GLU A 78 -7.95 -0.23 -3.01
C GLU A 78 -7.91 0.97 -2.07
N ILE A 79 -9.08 1.45 -1.63
CA ILE A 79 -9.20 2.29 -0.44
C ILE A 79 -10.06 1.53 0.57
N ARG A 80 -9.51 1.30 1.77
CA ARG A 80 -10.16 0.58 2.87
C ARG A 80 -10.23 1.43 4.13
N ILE A 81 -11.19 1.11 4.99
CA ILE A 81 -11.25 1.67 6.34
C ILE A 81 -10.10 1.08 7.15
N ALA A 82 -9.30 1.94 7.78
CA ALA A 82 -8.04 1.51 8.39
C ALA A 82 -8.19 0.42 9.46
N HIS A 83 -9.17 0.52 10.35
CA HIS A 83 -9.35 -0.47 11.40
C HIS A 83 -9.88 -1.82 10.88
N ASN A 84 -10.76 -1.81 9.87
CA ASN A 84 -11.21 -3.04 9.21
C ASN A 84 -10.03 -3.76 8.57
N TRP A 85 -9.27 -3.04 7.74
CA TRP A 85 -8.13 -3.63 7.04
C TRP A 85 -7.05 -4.15 7.98
N LEU A 86 -6.71 -3.41 9.04
CA LEU A 86 -5.72 -3.86 10.02
C LEU A 86 -6.17 -5.10 10.79
N SER A 87 -7.47 -5.24 11.06
CA SER A 87 -8.02 -6.42 11.74
C SER A 87 -7.96 -7.70 10.91
N GLU A 88 -7.89 -7.56 9.59
CA GLU A 88 -7.84 -8.65 8.61
C GLU A 88 -6.46 -8.77 7.94
N LEU A 89 -5.47 -8.01 8.42
CA LEU A 89 -4.18 -7.91 7.75
C LEU A 89 -3.49 -9.26 7.70
N SER A 90 -3.49 -9.84 6.50
CA SER A 90 -2.68 -10.97 6.11
C SER A 90 -1.78 -10.53 4.97
N LEU A 91 -0.47 -10.62 5.18
CA LEU A 91 0.49 -10.17 4.20
C LEU A 91 0.68 -11.27 3.14
N PRO A 92 0.68 -10.92 1.83
CA PRO A 92 0.85 -11.89 0.75
C PRO A 92 2.22 -12.54 0.74
#